data_AF-A0A817T1M5-F1
#
_entry.id   AF-A0A817T1M5-F1
#
_cell.length_a   1.000
_cell.length_b   1.000
_cell.length_c   1.000
_cell.angle_alpha   90.00
_cell.angle_beta   90.00
_cell.angle_gamma   90.00
#
_symmetry.space_group_name_H-M   'P 1'
#
loop_
_entity.id
_entity.type
_entity.pdbx_description
1 polymer ?
#
loop_
_entity_poly.entity_id
_entity_poly.type
_entity_poly.pdbx_seq_one_letter_code
_entity_poly.pdbx_strand_id
1 'polypeptide(L)'
;MTANIKSQGEWYTTDCGRAQFTLPVRYQNLVPIGDGAFGVVIRATDTETGKYVAIKKIFHPFRSQMYAKRTYRRLRLLMYLNHPDAQVVQLYNVFTPEKNIDDFQTLYFVLNYVDYDLFRVIKRNVPFTEDQIKYIIYSLLRGLKFIHSAGIFHRELKPSNIGMDKNTNITVSY
;
A
#
# COMPACT_ATOMS: atom_id res chain seq x y z
N MET A 1 3.96 -25.73 -5.75
CA MET A 1 4.83 -25.19 -6.82
C MET A 1 5.84 -24.28 -6.15
N THR A 2 7.08 -24.76 -6.02
CA THR A 2 8.20 -24.03 -5.41
C THR A 2 8.64 -22.92 -6.37
N ALA A 3 8.55 -21.66 -5.94
CA ALA A 3 9.04 -20.54 -6.71
C ALA A 3 10.57 -20.62 -6.82
N ASN A 4 11.11 -20.53 -8.03
CA ASN A 4 12.54 -20.51 -8.29
C ASN A 4 13.12 -19.16 -7.83
N ILE A 5 13.71 -19.13 -6.65
CA ILE A 5 14.40 -17.95 -6.10
C ILE A 5 15.79 -17.87 -6.73
N LYS A 6 16.02 -16.87 -7.59
CA LYS A 6 17.38 -16.47 -7.98
C LYS A 6 17.86 -15.42 -6.98
N SER A 7 18.86 -15.76 -6.14
CA SER A 7 19.50 -14.82 -5.22
C SER A 7 20.77 -14.24 -5.84
N GLN A 8 20.91 -12.92 -5.80
CA GLN A 8 22.14 -12.20 -6.13
C GLN A 8 22.34 -11.12 -5.07
N GLY A 9 23.16 -11.40 -4.04
CA GLY A 9 23.33 -10.46 -2.92
C GLY A 9 21.99 -10.06 -2.30
N GLU A 10 21.90 -8.86 -1.71
CA GLU A 10 20.77 -8.32 -0.92
C GLU A 10 19.35 -8.40 -1.56
N TRP A 11 19.21 -8.88 -2.80
CA TRP A 11 17.97 -8.94 -3.56
C TRP A 11 17.65 -10.36 -4.04
N TYR A 12 16.36 -10.63 -4.22
CA TYR A 12 15.87 -11.85 -4.85
C TYR A 12 14.69 -11.56 -5.77
N THR A 13 14.52 -12.40 -6.79
CA THR A 13 13.41 -12.28 -7.75
C THR A 13 12.49 -13.49 -7.64
N THR A 14 11.18 -13.25 -7.62
CA THR A 14 10.14 -14.29 -7.60
C THR A 14 8.85 -13.80 -8.26
N ASP A 15 8.10 -14.73 -8.84
CA ASP A 15 6.74 -14.45 -9.32
C ASP A 15 5.76 -14.45 -8.14
N CYS A 16 4.86 -13.45 -8.09
CA CYS A 16 3.81 -13.36 -7.08
C CYS A 16 2.56 -12.66 -7.66
N GLY A 17 1.44 -13.37 -7.69
CA GLY A 17 0.27 -12.92 -8.46
C GLY A 17 0.58 -12.89 -9.96
N ARG A 18 0.19 -11.82 -10.66
CA ARG A 18 0.43 -11.67 -12.11
C ARG A 18 1.72 -10.96 -12.50
N ALA A 19 2.61 -10.71 -11.54
CA ALA A 19 3.82 -9.94 -11.78
C ALA A 19 5.03 -10.59 -11.11
N GLN A 20 6.20 -10.38 -11.71
CA GLN A 20 7.48 -10.70 -11.10
C GLN A 20 7.91 -9.58 -10.15
N PHE A 21 8.41 -9.93 -8.98
CA PHE A 21 8.89 -9.02 -7.96
C PHE A 21 10.39 -9.23 -7.74
N THR A 22 11.16 -8.15 -7.77
CA THR A 22 12.57 -8.12 -7.32
C THR A 22 12.62 -7.29 -6.05
N LEU A 23 12.91 -7.94 -4.92
CA LEU A 23 12.77 -7.38 -3.58
C LEU A 23 14.05 -7.57 -2.76
N PRO A 24 14.34 -6.69 -1.79
CA PRO A 24 15.34 -6.96 -0.78
C PRO A 24 15.03 -8.26 -0.01
N VAL A 25 16.05 -9.03 0.37
CA VAL A 25 15.92 -10.28 1.15
C VAL A 25 15.20 -10.10 2.50
N ARG A 26 15.10 -8.85 2.97
CA ARG A 26 14.32 -8.41 4.14
C ARG A 26 12.83 -8.73 4.05
N TYR A 27 12.24 -8.68 2.85
CA TYR A 27 10.80 -8.88 2.70
C TYR A 27 10.55 -10.32 2.26
N GLN A 28 9.84 -11.12 3.06
CA GLN A 28 9.65 -12.55 2.80
C GLN A 28 8.17 -12.97 2.90
N ASN A 29 7.86 -14.25 2.66
CA ASN A 29 6.52 -14.83 2.80
C ASN A 29 5.44 -14.06 2.01
N LEU A 30 5.69 -13.88 0.71
CA LEU A 30 4.87 -13.05 -0.16
C LEU A 30 3.48 -13.65 -0.38
N VAL A 31 2.44 -12.85 -0.25
CA VAL A 31 1.05 -13.22 -0.56
C VAL A 31 0.41 -12.13 -1.41
N PRO A 32 -0.14 -12.43 -2.60
CA PRO A 32 -0.85 -11.44 -3.40
C PRO A 32 -2.14 -11.00 -2.69
N ILE A 33 -2.36 -9.69 -2.55
CA ILE A 33 -3.54 -9.14 -1.84
C ILE A 33 -4.37 -8.16 -2.67
N GLY A 34 -3.79 -7.56 -3.71
CA GLY A 34 -4.49 -6.63 -4.58
C GLY A 34 -3.92 -6.60 -5.98
N ASP A 35 -4.82 -6.53 -6.96
CA ASP A 35 -4.49 -6.34 -8.37
C ASP A 35 -5.22 -5.11 -8.89
N GLY A 36 -4.48 -4.14 -9.40
CA GLY A 36 -5.03 -2.91 -9.97
C GLY A 36 -4.36 -2.52 -11.27
N ALA A 37 -5.02 -1.65 -12.03
CA ALA A 37 -4.50 -1.13 -13.30
C ALA A 37 -3.14 -0.42 -13.17
N PHE A 38 -2.83 0.12 -11.98
CA PHE A 38 -1.63 0.90 -11.71
C PHE A 38 -0.53 0.13 -10.97
N GLY A 39 -0.75 -1.14 -10.67
CA GLY A 39 0.19 -1.94 -9.89
C GLY A 39 -0.42 -3.18 -9.24
N VAL A 40 0.44 -4.06 -8.76
CA VAL A 40 0.07 -5.21 -7.92
C VAL A 40 0.55 -4.96 -6.50
N VAL A 41 -0.27 -5.35 -5.53
CA VAL A 41 0.01 -5.25 -4.10
C VAL A 41 0.14 -6.65 -3.53
N ILE A 42 1.24 -6.88 -2.82
CA ILE A 42 1.50 -8.11 -2.07
C ILE A 42 1.62 -7.77 -0.58
N ARG A 43 1.23 -8.70 0.28
CA ARG A 43 1.64 -8.73 1.68
C ARG A 43 3.01 -9.40 1.75
N ALA A 44 3.92 -8.86 2.54
CA ALA A 44 5.18 -9.49 2.91
C ALA A 44 5.38 -9.43 4.42
N THR A 45 6.24 -10.29 4.95
CA THR A 45 6.79 -10.19 6.29
C THR A 45 8.09 -9.40 6.22
N ASP A 46 8.18 -8.30 6.95
CA ASP A 46 9.43 -7.59 7.16
C ASP A 46 10.25 -8.33 8.24
N THR A 47 11.36 -8.95 7.85
CA THR A 47 12.17 -9.78 8.77
C THR A 47 12.90 -8.97 9.84
N GLU A 48 13.10 -7.67 9.65
CA GLU A 48 13.72 -6.83 10.67
C GLU A 48 12.74 -6.46 11.78
N THR A 49 11.49 -6.17 11.44
CA THR A 49 10.48 -5.74 12.42
C THR A 49 9.53 -6.86 12.86
N GLY A 50 9.53 -8.00 12.16
CA GLY A 50 8.58 -9.10 12.35
C GLY A 50 7.12 -8.76 11.99
N LYS A 51 6.87 -7.62 11.32
CA LYS A 51 5.52 -7.12 11.02
C LYS A 51 5.14 -7.42 9.58
N TYR A 52 3.84 -7.51 9.32
CA TYR A 52 3.33 -7.51 7.95
C TYR A 52 3.40 -6.11 7.34
N VAL A 53 3.82 -6.05 6.08
CA VAL A 53 3.82 -4.85 5.25
C VAL A 53 3.09 -5.10 3.94
N ALA A 54 2.53 -4.05 3.35
CA ALA A 54 1.97 -4.09 2.01
C ALA A 54 2.98 -3.50 1.03
N ILE A 55 3.46 -4.29 0.06
CA ILE A 55 4.40 -3.84 -0.97
C ILE A 55 3.64 -3.68 -2.28
N LYS A 56 3.59 -2.45 -2.79
CA LYS A 56 2.96 -2.11 -4.06
C LYS A 56 4.03 -1.92 -5.14
N LYS A 57 4.03 -2.79 -6.15
CA LYS A 57 4.81 -2.59 -7.39
C LYS A 57 4.04 -1.64 -8.31
N ILE A 58 4.65 -0.51 -8.66
CA ILE A 58 4.06 0.46 -9.60
C ILE A 58 4.33 0.01 -11.04
N PHE A 59 3.29 -0.07 -11.86
CA PHE A 59 3.46 -0.44 -13.27
C PHE A 59 3.77 0.76 -14.15
N HIS A 60 4.85 0.63 -14.92
CA HIS A 60 5.28 1.57 -15.95
C HIS A 60 5.18 3.05 -15.51
N PRO A 61 5.75 3.42 -14.35
CA PRO A 61 5.64 4.77 -13.79
C PRO A 61 6.12 5.84 -14.77
N PHE A 62 7.04 5.52 -15.69
CA PHE A 62 7.66 6.47 -16.62
C PHE A 62 7.20 6.37 -18.07
N ARG A 63 6.15 5.58 -18.36
CA ARG A 63 5.69 5.39 -19.76
C ARG A 63 5.21 6.65 -20.46
N SER A 64 4.80 7.66 -19.69
CA SER A 64 4.50 8.99 -20.19
C SER A 64 4.61 10.02 -19.08
N GLN A 65 4.74 11.29 -19.45
CA GLN A 65 4.82 12.40 -18.51
C GLN A 65 3.62 12.43 -17.54
N MET A 66 2.43 12.05 -18.01
CA MET A 66 1.23 11.97 -17.17
C MET A 66 1.38 10.88 -16.09
N TYR A 67 1.87 9.68 -16.44
CA TYR A 67 2.09 8.59 -15.48
C TYR A 67 3.19 8.94 -14.48
N ALA A 68 4.28 9.55 -14.96
CA ALA A 68 5.39 9.97 -14.11
C ALA A 68 4.92 11.02 -13.09
N LYS A 69 4.17 12.04 -13.55
CA LYS A 69 3.60 13.08 -12.68
C LYS A 69 2.63 12.51 -11.66
N ARG A 70 1.80 11.53 -12.03
CA ARG A 70 0.87 10.87 -11.09
C ARG A 70 1.62 10.07 -10.02
N THR A 71 2.61 9.26 -10.42
CA THR A 71 3.44 8.47 -9.50
C THR A 71 4.20 9.39 -8.54
N TYR A 72 4.83 10.45 -9.05
CA TYR A 72 5.55 11.42 -8.24
C TYR A 72 4.64 12.14 -7.24
N ARG A 73 3.47 12.63 -7.70
CA ARG A 73 2.50 13.29 -6.80
C ARG A 73 2.03 12.34 -5.70
N ARG A 74 1.76 11.08 -6.02
CA ARG A 74 1.35 10.08 -5.02
C ARG A 74 2.46 9.84 -3.99
N LEU A 75 3.70 9.66 -4.44
CA LEU A 75 4.85 9.51 -3.54
C LEU A 75 4.99 10.74 -2.62
N ARG A 76 4.94 11.95 -3.17
CA ARG A 76 5.03 13.19 -2.39
C ARG A 76 3.92 13.30 -1.35
N LEU A 77 2.70 12.93 -1.69
CA LEU A 77 1.57 12.95 -0.75
C LEU A 77 1.73 11.91 0.35
N LEU A 78 2.15 10.69 0.02
CA LEU A 78 2.45 9.65 0.99
C LEU A 78 3.55 10.07 1.97
N MET A 79 4.61 10.72 1.48
CA MET A 79 5.67 11.26 2.33
C MET A 79 5.17 12.41 3.22
N TYR A 80 4.36 13.31 2.69
CA TYR A 80 3.88 14.50 3.40
C TYR A 80 2.82 14.19 4.46
N LEU A 81 1.97 13.18 4.21
CA LEU A 81 0.91 12.76 5.12
C LEU A 81 1.33 11.62 6.05
N ASN A 82 2.62 11.29 6.14
CA ASN A 82 3.11 10.12 6.86
C ASN A 82 3.09 10.31 8.39
N HIS A 83 1.93 10.14 9.02
CA HIS A 83 1.77 10.32 10.47
C HIS A 83 1.02 9.12 11.10
N PRO A 84 1.60 8.45 12.13
CA PRO A 84 0.99 7.27 12.76
C PRO A 84 -0.45 7.48 13.28
N ASP A 85 -0.71 8.63 13.89
CA ASP A 85 -1.99 8.87 14.56
C ASP A 85 -3.09 9.43 13.64
N ALA A 86 -2.81 9.58 12.35
CA ALA A 86 -3.67 10.30 11.42
C ALA A 86 -4.69 9.43 10.67
N GLN A 87 -4.82 8.13 10.97
CA GLN A 87 -5.72 7.21 10.24
C GLN A 87 -5.50 7.25 8.72
N VAL A 88 -4.27 7.53 8.26
CA VAL A 88 -3.87 7.53 6.85
C VAL A 88 -2.80 6.48 6.62
N VAL A 89 -2.74 5.96 5.40
CA VAL A 89 -1.72 4.98 5.01
C VAL A 89 -0.32 5.55 5.22
N GLN A 90 0.55 4.77 5.83
CA GLN A 90 1.91 5.13 6.14
C GLN A 90 2.85 4.59 5.07
N LEU A 91 3.85 5.39 4.72
CA LEU A 91 4.96 4.99 3.88
C LEU A 91 6.14 4.60 4.75
N TYR A 92 6.50 3.32 4.73
CA TYR A 92 7.65 2.81 5.48
C TYR A 92 8.93 2.85 4.67
N ASN A 93 8.87 2.55 3.36
CA ASN A 93 10.04 2.56 2.49
C ASN A 93 9.64 2.74 1.02
N VAL A 94 10.60 3.17 0.21
CA VAL A 94 10.51 3.24 -1.25
C VAL A 94 11.82 2.77 -1.84
N PHE A 95 11.77 1.85 -2.79
CA PHE A 95 12.99 1.36 -3.43
C PHE A 95 12.76 0.98 -4.90
N THR A 96 13.88 0.86 -5.60
CA THR A 96 14.02 0.22 -6.91
C THR A 96 15.20 -0.76 -6.87
N PRO A 97 15.13 -1.91 -7.55
CA PRO A 97 16.28 -2.80 -7.73
C PRO A 97 17.30 -2.25 -8.75
N GLU A 98 16.91 -1.27 -9.57
CA GLU A 98 17.75 -0.71 -10.63
C GLU A 98 18.75 0.30 -10.05
N LYS A 99 20.04 0.17 -10.42
CA LYS A 99 21.13 0.98 -9.84
C LYS A 99 21.40 2.28 -10.59
N ASN A 100 21.07 2.32 -11.88
CA ASN A 100 21.33 3.45 -12.75
C ASN A 100 20.03 4.13 -13.17
N ILE A 101 20.12 5.43 -13.47
CA ILE A 101 18.96 6.22 -13.91
C ILE A 101 18.42 5.73 -15.27
N ASP A 102 19.28 5.26 -16.16
CA ASP A 102 18.89 4.80 -17.50
C ASP A 102 18.05 3.51 -17.44
N ASP A 103 18.27 2.69 -16.41
CA ASP A 103 17.56 1.43 -16.17
C ASP A 103 16.32 1.62 -15.28
N PHE A 104 16.10 2.82 -14.73
CA PHE A 104 15.07 3.06 -13.72
C PHE A 104 13.66 2.95 -14.32
N GLN A 105 13.02 1.79 -14.09
CA GLN A 105 11.72 1.47 -14.67
C GLN A 105 10.71 1.00 -13.62
N THR A 106 11.18 0.59 -12.44
CA THR A 106 10.35 -0.01 -11.41
C THR A 106 10.41 0.78 -10.12
N LEU A 107 9.25 0.97 -9.48
CA LEU A 107 9.16 1.51 -8.13
C LEU A 107 8.34 0.58 -7.24
N TYR A 108 8.82 0.38 -6.03
CA TYR A 108 8.14 -0.35 -4.98
C TYR A 108 7.85 0.58 -3.81
N PHE A 109 6.60 0.64 -3.37
CA PHE A 109 6.21 1.34 -2.14
C PHE A 109 5.91 0.32 -1.06
N VAL A 110 6.59 0.44 0.09
CA VAL A 110 6.34 -0.37 1.29
C VAL A 110 5.47 0.45 2.22
N LEU A 111 4.27 -0.07 2.49
CA LEU A 111 3.22 0.60 3.23
C LEU A 111 2.84 -0.22 4.47
N ASN A 112 2.19 0.40 5.44
CA ASN A 112 1.55 -0.34 6.52
C ASN A 112 0.51 -1.32 5.97
N TYR A 113 0.49 -2.54 6.51
CA TYR A 113 -0.51 -3.54 6.15
C TYR A 113 -1.78 -3.35 6.98
N VAL A 114 -2.93 -3.60 6.33
CA VAL A 114 -4.26 -3.66 6.93
C VAL A 114 -4.92 -4.97 6.53
N ASP A 115 -5.68 -5.58 7.45
CA ASP A 115 -6.24 -6.92 7.23
C ASP A 115 -7.29 -6.97 6.12
N TYR A 116 -8.13 -5.94 6.05
CA TYR A 116 -9.27 -5.89 5.14
C TYR A 116 -9.39 -4.53 4.47
N ASP A 117 -9.98 -4.49 3.27
CA ASP A 117 -10.58 -3.27 2.74
C ASP A 117 -12.06 -3.22 3.12
N LEU A 118 -12.58 -2.03 3.42
CA LEU A 118 -13.94 -1.84 3.91
C LEU A 118 -14.99 -2.32 2.90
N PHE A 119 -14.69 -2.26 1.60
CA PHE A 119 -15.55 -2.80 0.55
C PHE A 119 -15.77 -4.32 0.71
N ARG A 120 -14.71 -5.09 0.96
CA ARG A 120 -14.82 -6.54 1.25
C ARG A 120 -15.56 -6.82 2.54
N VAL A 121 -15.38 -6.00 3.57
CA VAL A 121 -16.11 -6.18 4.85
C VAL A 121 -17.60 -5.97 4.65
N ILE A 122 -17.99 -4.88 3.99
CA ILE A 122 -19.40 -4.60 3.66
C ILE A 122 -20.00 -5.75 2.82
N LYS A 123 -19.26 -6.27 1.83
CA LYS A 123 -19.73 -7.38 0.98
C LYS A 123 -19.94 -8.71 1.70
N ARG A 124 -19.34 -8.94 2.87
CA ARG A 124 -19.55 -10.16 3.66
C ARG A 124 -20.94 -10.23 4.30
N ASN A 125 -21.71 -9.14 4.23
CA ASN A 125 -23.07 -9.05 4.76
C ASN A 125 -23.16 -9.36 6.27
N VAL A 126 -22.07 -9.15 7.00
CA VAL A 126 -22.05 -9.16 8.46
C VAL A 126 -22.44 -7.76 8.92
N PRO A 127 -23.56 -7.60 9.63
CA PRO A 127 -24.01 -6.28 10.07
C PRO A 127 -23.04 -5.71 11.10
N PHE A 128 -22.74 -4.42 10.95
CA PHE A 128 -22.05 -3.65 11.99
C PHE A 128 -23.06 -3.24 13.07
N THR A 129 -22.62 -3.23 14.33
CA THR A 129 -23.38 -2.59 15.40
C THR A 129 -23.36 -1.07 15.22
N GLU A 130 -24.31 -0.38 15.86
CA GLU A 130 -24.38 1.08 15.82
C GLU A 130 -23.08 1.73 16.34
N ASP A 131 -22.50 1.17 17.41
CA ASP A 131 -21.25 1.65 17.98
C ASP A 131 -20.06 1.44 17.04
N GLN A 132 -20.01 0.31 16.32
CA GLN A 132 -19.01 0.09 15.28
C GLN A 132 -19.14 1.11 14.14
N ILE A 133 -20.37 1.39 13.70
CA ILE A 133 -20.62 2.40 12.67
C ILE A 133 -20.15 3.79 13.14
N LYS A 134 -20.51 4.19 14.36
CA LYS A 134 -20.06 5.46 14.97
C LYS A 134 -18.53 5.54 15.00
N TYR A 135 -17.87 4.47 15.43
CA TYR A 135 -16.40 4.42 15.51
C TYR A 135 -15.72 4.51 14.14
N ILE A 136 -16.22 3.78 13.15
CA ILE A 136 -15.73 3.81 11.77
C ILE A 136 -15.87 5.22 11.19
N ILE A 137 -17.05 5.84 11.32
CA ILE A 137 -17.30 7.20 10.81
C ILE A 137 -16.40 8.22 11.52
N TYR A 138 -16.29 8.14 12.85
CA TYR A 138 -15.42 9.03 13.62
C TYR A 138 -13.96 8.95 13.16
N SER A 139 -13.44 7.73 13.00
CA SER A 139 -12.07 7.48 12.55
C SER A 139 -11.84 7.97 11.11
N LEU A 140 -12.84 7.84 10.24
CA LEU A 140 -12.80 8.38 8.88
C LEU A 140 -12.73 9.91 8.89
N LEU A 141 -13.57 10.55 9.68
CA LEU A 141 -13.59 12.01 9.80
C LEU A 141 -12.28 12.54 10.40
N ARG A 142 -11.64 11.81 11.32
CA ARG A 142 -10.29 12.14 11.81
C ARG A 142 -9.24 12.09 10.71
N GLY A 143 -9.22 11.03 9.91
CA GLY A 143 -8.28 10.91 8.79
C GLY A 143 -8.50 12.00 7.74
N LEU A 144 -9.75 12.29 7.40
CA LEU A 144 -10.08 13.39 6.49
C LEU A 144 -9.72 14.76 7.07
N LYS A 145 -9.95 14.99 8.37
CA LYS A 145 -9.53 16.22 9.05
C LYS A 145 -8.01 16.43 8.92
N PHE A 146 -7.21 15.38 9.13
CA PHE A 146 -5.76 15.46 8.94
C PHE A 146 -5.38 15.81 7.50
N ILE A 147 -5.93 15.08 6.51
CA ILE A 147 -5.68 15.35 5.08
C ILE A 147 -6.07 16.78 4.71
N HIS A 148 -7.24 17.24 5.15
CA HIS A 148 -7.74 18.58 4.85
C HIS A 148 -6.93 19.68 5.55
N SER A 149 -6.43 19.44 6.77
CA SER A 149 -5.54 20.38 7.46
C SER A 149 -4.23 20.63 6.70
N ALA A 150 -3.83 19.67 5.86
CA ALA A 150 -2.67 19.75 4.98
C ALA A 150 -2.98 20.42 3.62
N GLY A 151 -4.19 20.96 3.43
CA GLY A 151 -4.64 21.63 2.19
C GLY A 151 -4.93 20.66 1.04
N ILE A 152 -5.11 19.37 1.33
CA ILE A 152 -5.24 18.31 0.33
C ILE A 152 -6.68 17.80 0.31
N PHE A 153 -7.22 17.51 -0.88
CA PHE A 153 -8.52 16.87 -1.05
C PHE A 153 -8.34 15.44 -1.55
N HIS A 154 -8.85 14.44 -0.82
CA HIS A 154 -8.71 13.03 -1.17
C HIS A 154 -9.22 12.68 -2.58
N ARG A 155 -10.39 13.22 -2.97
CA ARG A 155 -11.04 13.10 -4.29
C ARG A 155 -11.46 11.70 -4.77
N GLU A 156 -10.93 10.63 -4.18
CA GLU A 156 -11.33 9.25 -4.50
C GLU A 156 -11.76 8.46 -3.26
N LEU A 157 -12.55 9.08 -2.38
CA LEU A 157 -13.01 8.38 -1.18
C LEU A 157 -14.07 7.34 -1.55
N LYS A 158 -13.75 6.07 -1.33
CA LYS A 158 -14.62 4.92 -1.58
C LYS A 158 -14.24 3.77 -0.65
N PRO A 159 -15.14 2.80 -0.36
CA PRO A 159 -14.85 1.73 0.59
C PRO A 159 -13.61 0.89 0.27
N SER A 160 -13.24 0.73 -1.01
CA SER A 160 -12.03 -0.01 -1.40
C SER A 160 -10.72 0.73 -1.16
N ASN A 161 -10.79 2.03 -0.84
CA ASN A 161 -9.64 2.85 -0.44
C ASN A 161 -9.55 3.02 1.08
N ILE A 162 -10.41 2.36 1.86
CA ILE A 162 -10.39 2.39 3.32
C ILE A 162 -9.95 1.02 3.80
N GLY A 163 -8.76 0.95 4.38
CA GLY A 163 -8.26 -0.20 5.11
C GLY A 163 -8.94 -0.32 6.47
N MET A 164 -9.12 -1.54 6.96
CA MET A 164 -9.69 -1.85 8.26
C MET A 164 -8.89 -2.98 8.90
N ASP A 165 -8.47 -2.78 10.15
CA ASP A 165 -7.82 -3.81 10.96
C ASP A 165 -8.85 -4.65 11.74
N LYS A 166 -8.38 -5.68 12.43
CA LYS A 166 -9.22 -6.57 13.27
C LYS A 166 -9.90 -5.86 14.44
N ASN A 167 -9.38 -4.72 14.87
CA ASN A 167 -9.91 -3.92 15.99
C ASN A 167 -10.85 -2.80 15.49
N THR A 168 -11.29 -2.86 14.23
CA THR A 168 -12.14 -1.87 13.57
C THR A 168 -11.53 -0.49 13.37
N ASN A 169 -10.21 -0.35 13.59
CA ASN A 169 -9.51 0.87 13.22
C ASN A 169 -9.42 0.93 11.71
N ILE A 170 -9.64 2.13 11.17
CA ILE A 170 -9.55 2.33 9.73
C ILE A 170 -8.30 3.13 9.35
N THR A 171 -7.88 2.93 8.11
CA THR A 171 -6.78 3.65 7.48
C THR A 171 -7.22 4.12 6.10
N VAL A 172 -7.16 5.42 5.85
CA VAL A 172 -7.50 6.03 4.57
C VAL A 172 -6.28 5.94 3.64
N SER A 173 -6.45 5.27 2.50
CA SER A 173 -5.41 5.12 1.48
C SER A 173 -5.53 6.21 0.42
N TYR A 174 -4.45 6.97 0.24
CA TYR A 174 -4.34 8.06 -0.75
C TYR A 174 -3.75 7.56 -2.04
#